data_AF-A0A1J3JIM5-F1
#
_entry.id   AF-A0A1J3JIM5-F1
#
_cell.length_a   1.000
_cell.length_b   1.000
_cell.length_c   1.000
_cell.angle_alpha   90.00
_cell.angle_beta   90.00
_cell.angle_gamma   90.00
#
_symmetry.space_group_name_H-M   'P 1'
#
loop_
_entity.id
_entity.type
_entity.pdbx_description
1 polymer ?
#
loop_
_entity_poly.entity_id
_entity_poly.type
_entity_poly.pdbx_seq_one_letter_code
_entity_poly.pdbx_strand_id
1 'polypeptide(L)'
;LLSSTLECVEIREVAARGEETGKKRARNGKRTVLMHKKRIWMEAVRYILENSLLLKKLVLCFSPKTIKVSEISKSLATFTKRSPKCEIFIRWTSL
;
A
#
# COMPACT_ATOMS: atom_id res chain seq x y z
N LEU A 1 -21.56 12.47 1.43
CA LEU A 1 -20.12 12.74 1.23
C LEU A 1 -19.40 12.52 2.56
N LEU A 2 -18.73 11.37 2.73
CA LEU A 2 -17.77 11.19 3.83
C LEU A 2 -16.58 12.10 3.52
N SER A 3 -16.70 13.39 3.86
CA SER A 3 -15.56 14.30 3.92
C SER A 3 -14.71 13.86 5.11
N SER A 4 -13.92 12.81 4.91
CA SER A 4 -13.08 12.28 5.98
C SER A 4 -12.07 13.36 6.34
N THR A 5 -12.20 13.88 7.55
CA THR A 5 -11.29 14.81 8.25
C THR A 5 -9.90 14.21 8.53
N LEU A 6 -9.51 13.16 7.80
CA LEU A 6 -8.27 12.45 7.97
C LEU A 6 -7.14 13.26 7.39
N GLU A 7 -6.58 14.14 8.22
CA GLU A 7 -5.35 14.86 7.90
C GLU A 7 -4.14 13.92 7.84
N CYS A 8 -4.22 12.78 8.54
CA CYS A 8 -3.17 11.75 8.57
C CYS A 8 -3.77 10.36 8.31
N VAL A 9 -3.18 9.60 7.39
CA VAL A 9 -3.56 8.21 7.12
C VAL A 9 -2.34 7.32 7.14
N GLU A 10 -2.44 6.18 7.81
CA GLU A 10 -1.42 5.13 7.77
C GLU A 10 -2.01 3.86 7.14
N ILE A 11 -1.34 3.34 6.11
CA ILE A 11 -1.72 2.10 5.44
C ILE A 11 -0.63 1.06 5.69
N ARG A 12 -1.00 -0.05 6.34
CA ARG A 12 -0.10 -1.18 6.60
C ARG A 12 -0.37 -2.31 5.63
N GLU A 13 0.69 -2.83 5.03
CA GLU A 13 0.63 -4.09 4.31
C GLU A 13 0.38 -5.23 5.31
N VAL A 14 -0.76 -5.91 5.18
CA VAL A 14 -1.05 -7.10 5.98
C VAL A 14 -0.55 -8.33 5.23
N ALA A 15 0.63 -8.82 5.65
CA ALA A 15 1.02 -10.18 5.34
C ALA A 15 -0.01 -11.11 5.99
N ALA A 16 -0.68 -11.95 5.21
CA ALA A 16 -1.48 -13.00 5.82
C ALA A 16 -0.49 -13.92 6.53
N ARG A 17 -0.56 -14.00 7.87
CA ARG A 17 0.06 -15.10 8.62
C ARG A 17 -0.44 -16.37 7.94
N GLY A 18 0.49 -17.17 7.43
CA GLY A 18 0.14 -18.44 6.83
C GLY A 18 -0.62 -19.25 7.87
N GLU A 19 -1.88 -19.59 7.59
CA GLU A 19 -2.36 -20.88 8.04
C GLU A 19 -1.44 -21.91 7.38
N GLU A 20 -0.57 -22.52 8.19
CA GLU A 20 0.21 -23.67 7.79
C GLU A 20 -0.73 -24.86 7.60
N THR A 21 -1.54 -24.85 6.55
CA THR A 21 -2.11 -26.09 6.02
C THR A 21 -1.15 -26.62 4.99
N GLY A 22 -0.35 -27.60 5.45
CA GLY A 22 0.71 -28.25 4.69
C GLY A 22 0.25 -28.67 3.29
N LYS A 23 0.63 -27.89 2.29
CA LYS A 23 0.62 -28.31 0.89
C LYS A 23 1.78 -27.63 0.19
N LYS A 24 2.82 -28.43 -0.12
CA LYS A 24 3.92 -28.08 -1.02
C LYS A 24 3.32 -27.59 -2.35
N ARG A 25 3.09 -26.29 -2.49
CA ARG A 25 2.54 -25.71 -3.73
C ARG A 25 3.49 -24.66 -4.28
N ALA A 26 3.67 -24.79 -5.59
CA ALA A 26 4.70 -24.22 -6.43
C ALA A 26 5.02 -22.75 -6.16
N ARG A 27 6.31 -22.43 -6.33
CA ARG A 27 6.90 -21.07 -6.28
C ARG A 27 6.09 -20.04 -7.10
N ASN A 28 5.37 -20.46 -8.14
CA ASN A 28 4.50 -19.63 -8.98
C ASN A 28 3.21 -19.15 -8.28
N GLY A 29 2.56 -19.97 -7.45
CA GLY A 29 1.30 -19.59 -6.79
C GLY A 29 1.48 -18.46 -5.76
N LYS A 30 2.60 -18.49 -5.03
CA LYS A 30 2.98 -17.42 -4.08
C LYS A 30 3.20 -16.07 -4.77
N ARG A 31 3.76 -16.08 -5.99
CA ARG A 31 4.05 -14.86 -6.76
C ARG A 31 2.77 -14.17 -7.24
N THR A 32 1.79 -14.94 -7.73
CA THR A 32 0.51 -14.40 -8.20
C THR A 32 -0.29 -13.76 -7.05
N VAL A 33 -0.34 -14.41 -5.89
CA VAL A 33 -1.03 -13.87 -4.70
C VAL A 33 -0.37 -12.58 -4.20
N LEU A 34 0.96 -12.52 -4.19
CA LEU A 34 1.70 -11.31 -3.82
C LEU A 34 1.40 -10.14 -4.77
N MET A 35 1.39 -10.41 -6.07
CA MET A 35 1.08 -9.39 -7.08
C MET A 35 -0.36 -8.86 -6.94
N HIS A 36 -1.32 -9.73 -6.64
CA HIS A 36 -2.71 -9.33 -6.40
C HIS A 36 -2.86 -8.46 -5.15
N LYS A 37 -2.20 -8.82 -4.04
CA LYS A 37 -2.18 -8.00 -2.81
C LYS A 37 -1.55 -6.64 -3.05
N LYS A 38 -0.42 -6.59 -3.76
CA LYS A 38 0.22 -5.33 -4.17
C LYS A 38 -0.75 -4.47 -4.97
N ARG A 39 -1.50 -5.04 -5.92
CA ARG A 39 -2.49 -4.30 -6.71
C ARG A 39 -3.59 -3.68 -5.83
N ILE A 40 -4.23 -4.47 -4.97
CA ILE A 40 -5.29 -4.00 -4.06
C ILE A 40 -4.76 -2.87 -3.16
N TRP A 41 -3.57 -3.08 -2.59
CA TRP A 41 -2.96 -2.11 -1.69
C TRP A 41 -2.67 -0.78 -2.41
N MET A 42 -2.08 -0.84 -3.61
CA MET A 42 -1.83 0.36 -4.43
C MET A 42 -3.11 1.06 -4.87
N GLU A 43 -4.21 0.33 -5.03
CA GLU A 43 -5.52 0.87 -5.38
C GLU A 43 -6.15 1.63 -4.20
N ALA A 44 -5.99 1.14 -2.97
CA ALA A 44 -6.36 1.88 -1.77
C ALA A 44 -5.55 3.19 -1.61
N VAL A 45 -4.24 3.12 -1.85
CA VAL A 45 -3.36 4.31 -1.86
C VAL A 45 -3.85 5.35 -2.87
N ARG A 46 -4.17 4.91 -4.09
CA ARG A 46 -4.70 5.79 -5.14
C ARG A 46 -6.01 6.44 -4.71
N TYR A 47 -6.96 5.63 -4.23
CA TYR A 47 -8.25 6.13 -3.77
C TYR A 47 -8.10 7.24 -2.73
N ILE A 48 -7.21 7.06 -1.74
CA ILE A 48 -6.95 8.07 -0.70
C ILE A 48 -6.37 9.35 -1.31
N LEU A 49 -5.36 9.26 -2.18
CA LEU A 49 -4.74 10.43 -2.79
C LEU A 49 -5.67 11.21 -3.73
N GLU A 50 -6.56 10.49 -4.43
CA GLU A 50 -7.48 11.08 -5.41
C GLU A 50 -8.76 11.62 -4.78
N ASN A 51 -9.17 11.12 -3.61
CA ASN A 51 -10.43 11.54 -2.97
C ASN A 51 -10.22 12.43 -1.75
N SER A 52 -9.04 12.45 -1.14
CA SER A 52 -8.79 13.24 0.08
C SER A 52 -8.31 14.65 -0.25
N LEU A 53 -9.11 15.66 0.11
CA LEU A 53 -8.77 17.08 -0.04
C LEU A 53 -7.94 17.63 1.12
N LEU A 54 -8.10 17.06 2.32
CA LEU A 54 -7.48 17.55 3.57
C LEU A 54 -6.28 16.73 4.02
N LEU A 55 -5.86 15.73 3.23
CA LEU A 55 -4.78 14.83 3.59
C LEU A 55 -3.46 15.60 3.66
N LYS A 56 -2.89 15.75 4.85
CA LYS A 56 -1.57 16.37 5.07
C LYS A 56 -0.46 15.34 5.08
N LYS A 57 -0.75 14.11 5.53
CA LYS A 57 0.26 13.07 5.71
C LYS A 57 -0.27 11.69 5.35
N LEU A 58 0.47 10.97 4.50
CA LEU A 58 0.23 9.58 4.17
C LEU A 58 1.45 8.74 4.56
N VAL A 59 1.26 7.77 5.45
CA VAL A 59 2.31 6.83 5.86
C VAL A 59 2.03 5.47 5.25
N LEU A 60 2.97 4.98 4.47
CA LEU A 60 2.91 3.71 3.78
C LEU A 60 3.87 2.73 4.44
N CYS A 61 3.33 1.71 5.09
CA CYS A 61 4.08 0.69 5.82
C CYS A 61 4.05 -0.62 5.04
N PHE A 62 5.21 -1.15 4.63
CA PHE A 62 5.31 -2.41 3.89
C PHE A 62 6.51 -3.26 4.30
N SER A 63 6.50 -4.52 3.90
CA SER A 63 7.60 -5.45 4.17
C SER A 63 8.70 -5.33 3.10
N PRO A 64 10.00 -5.37 3.47
CA PRO A 64 11.11 -5.43 2.51
C PRO A 64 10.97 -6.57 1.48
N LYS A 65 10.31 -7.65 1.89
CA LYS A 65 10.25 -8.92 1.16
C LYS A 65 9.21 -8.91 0.05
N THR A 66 8.26 -7.99 0.09
CA THR A 66 7.04 -8.01 -0.74
C THR A 66 7.11 -7.01 -1.89
N ILE A 67 7.61 -5.79 -1.64
CA ILE A 67 7.60 -4.70 -2.62
C ILE A 67 8.89 -3.87 -2.53
N LYS A 68 9.48 -3.53 -3.68
CA LYS A 68 10.60 -2.59 -3.75
C LYS A 68 10.12 -1.14 -3.65
N VAL A 69 10.80 -0.31 -2.86
CA VAL A 69 10.52 1.13 -2.74
C VAL A 69 10.44 1.81 -4.11
N SER A 70 11.35 1.48 -5.03
CA SER A 70 11.40 2.08 -6.35
C SER A 70 10.15 1.82 -7.20
N GLU A 71 9.49 0.66 -7.04
CA GLU A 71 8.23 0.37 -7.74
C GLU A 71 7.08 1.21 -7.17
N ILE A 72 7.04 1.38 -5.85
CA ILE A 72 6.03 2.20 -5.17
C ILE A 72 6.19 3.66 -5.58
N SER A 73 7.41 4.19 -5.56
CA SER A 73 7.69 5.57 -5.98
C SER A 73 7.24 5.83 -7.42
N LYS A 74 7.50 4.88 -8.34
CA LYS A 74 7.03 4.98 -9.74
C LYS A 74 5.51 5.02 -9.82
N SER A 75 4.81 4.14 -9.12
CA SER A 75 3.35 4.15 -9.13
C SER A 75 2.78 5.42 -8.48
N LEU A 76 3.33 5.86 -7.35
CA LEU A 76 2.90 7.09 -6.68
C LEU A 76 3.08 8.34 -7.56
N ALA A 77 4.09 8.37 -8.43
CA ALA A 77 4.29 9.45 -9.39
C ALA A 77 3.18 9.52 -10.46
N THR A 78 2.49 8.41 -10.73
CA THR A 78 1.37 8.36 -11.69
C THR A 78 0.02 8.74 -11.10
N PHE A 79 -0.10 8.80 -9.77
CA PHE A 79 -1.38 9.04 -9.12
C PHE A 79 -1.73 10.51 -9.08
N THR A 80 -3.00 10.82 -9.32
CA THR A 80 -3.51 12.18 -9.15
C THR A 80 -3.60 12.48 -7.65
N LYS A 81 -3.04 13.61 -7.23
CA LYS A 81 -3.03 14.04 -5.83
C LYS A 81 -3.94 15.26 -5.68
N ARG A 82 -5.07 15.09 -4.99
CA ARG A 82 -5.97 16.22 -4.71
C ARG A 82 -5.52 17.10 -3.56
N SER A 83 -4.64 16.58 -2.69
CA SER A 83 -3.93 17.39 -1.70
C SER A 83 -2.48 17.57 -2.12
N PRO A 84 -2.10 18.73 -2.70
CA PRO A 84 -0.74 18.98 -3.18
C PRO A 84 0.29 19.04 -2.05
N LYS A 85 -0.15 19.39 -0.84
CA LYS A 85 0.69 19.51 0.36
C LYS A 85 0.82 18.19 1.12
N CYS A 86 0.25 17.09 0.62
CA CYS A 86 0.35 15.79 1.27
C CYS A 86 1.79 15.26 1.24
N GLU A 87 2.37 15.07 2.42
CA GLU A 87 3.65 14.41 2.59
C GLU A 87 3.47 12.89 2.62
N ILE A 88 4.17 12.18 1.74
CA ILE A 88 4.12 10.72 1.66
C ILE A 88 5.38 10.13 2.30
N PHE A 89 5.21 9.41 3.39
CA PHE A 89 6.26 8.71 4.11
C PHE A 89 6.21 7.22 3.81
N ILE A 90 7.36 6.66 3.51
CA ILE A 90 7.54 5.23 3.27
C ILE A 90 8.28 4.64 4.48
N ARG A 91 7.65 3.69 5.16
CA ARG A 91 8.22 2.99 6.33
C ARG A 91 8.32 1.49 6.05
N TRP A 92 9.46 0.95 6.45
CA TRP A 92 9.70 -0.48 6.41
C TRP A 92 9.16 -1.07 7.71
N THR A 93 8.33 -2.09 7.60
CA THR A 93 7.82 -2.84 8.74
C THR A 93 8.50 -4.20 8.79
N SER A 94 9.15 -4.49 9.92
CA SER A 94 9.69 -5.81 10.26
C SER A 94 8.53 -6.69 10.73
N LEU A 95 7.71 -7.17 9.79
CA LEU A 95 6.75 -8.25 10.03
C LEU A 95 7.44 -9.62 9.92
#